data_AF-A0A847F7W9-F1
#
_entry.id   AF-A0A847F7W9-F1
#
_cell.length_a   1.000
_cell.length_b   1.000
_cell.length_c   1.000
_cell.angle_alpha   90.00
_cell.angle_beta   90.00
_cell.angle_gamma   90.00
#
_symmetry.space_group_name_H-M   'P 1'
#
loop_
_entity.id
_entity.type
_entity.pdbx_description
1 polymer ?
#
loop_
_entity_poly.entity_id
_entity_poly.type
_entity_poly.pdbx_seq_one_letter_code
_entity_poly.pdbx_strand_id
1 'polypeptide(L)'
;MSEQRTIELSKYATIFVKFDGPIALLGYGSIARGLLPLLERHIEFDRSKFYVIDQAEATREAVEKRGLRFIHARLNPENYRAILADVLRDPDGHPGFCINACVDVSSIDLLRLTGELDAYYIDASLEPWPGVLEDEELDPAARTNYAIREEFLALREETRHERRRTAVTSCGANPGLVSWL
;
A
#
# COMPACT_ATOMS: atom_id res chain seq x y z
N MET A 1 -11.38 29.32 -0.19
CA MET A 1 -12.63 28.53 -0.42
C MET A 1 -12.49 27.04 -0.13
N SER A 2 -11.28 26.46 0.05
CA SER A 2 -11.10 25.02 0.35
C SER A 2 -11.06 24.67 1.84
N GLU A 3 -10.44 25.51 2.70
CA GLU A 3 -10.28 25.23 4.13
C GLU A 3 -11.60 25.13 4.91
N GLN A 4 -12.56 26.01 4.64
CA GLN A 4 -13.86 25.99 5.31
C GLN A 4 -14.68 24.74 5.00
N ARG A 5 -14.52 24.13 3.81
CA ARG A 5 -15.21 22.88 3.45
C ARG A 5 -14.60 21.65 4.13
N THR A 6 -13.30 21.65 4.39
CA THR A 6 -12.63 20.56 5.12
C THR A 6 -13.06 20.52 6.59
N ILE A 7 -13.29 21.70 7.20
CA ILE A 7 -13.72 21.83 8.60
C ILE A 7 -15.19 21.39 8.78
N GLU A 8 -16.09 21.66 7.82
CA GLU A 8 -17.51 21.25 7.93
C GLU A 8 -17.74 19.74 7.84
N LEU A 9 -16.91 19.00 7.08
CA LEU A 9 -17.03 17.54 6.96
C LEU A 9 -16.58 16.80 8.24
N SER A 10 -15.77 17.43 9.09
CA SER A 10 -15.26 16.79 10.31
C SER A 10 -16.35 16.59 11.37
N LYS A 11 -17.43 17.40 11.34
CA LYS A 11 -18.54 17.33 12.30
C LYS A 11 -19.37 16.04 12.22
N TYR A 12 -19.25 15.28 11.14
CA TYR A 12 -19.95 14.01 10.91
C TYR A 12 -18.99 12.83 10.65
N ALA A 13 -17.68 13.04 10.81
CA ALA A 13 -16.69 12.00 10.59
C ALA A 13 -16.65 11.05 11.79
N THR A 14 -17.08 9.81 11.61
CA THR A 14 -16.89 8.75 12.60
C THR A 14 -15.49 8.18 12.44
N ILE A 15 -14.67 8.27 13.49
CA ILE A 15 -13.42 7.51 13.61
C ILE A 15 -13.80 6.08 14.00
N PHE A 16 -13.46 5.13 13.13
CA PHE A 16 -13.75 3.71 13.38
C PHE A 16 -12.61 3.02 14.13
N VAL A 17 -11.38 3.51 13.99
CA VAL A 17 -10.19 2.89 14.57
C VAL A 17 -9.07 3.91 14.77
N LYS A 18 -8.25 3.68 15.79
CA LYS A 18 -6.97 4.34 15.99
C LYS A 18 -5.84 3.40 15.58
N PHE A 19 -4.88 3.90 14.81
CA PHE A 19 -3.71 3.16 14.36
C PHE A 19 -2.44 3.90 14.81
N ASP A 20 -1.71 3.30 15.76
CA ASP A 20 -0.56 3.95 16.41
C ASP A 20 0.78 3.73 15.66
N GLY A 21 0.82 2.77 14.73
CA GLY A 21 2.01 2.44 13.94
C GLY A 21 2.19 3.30 12.68
N PRO A 22 3.32 3.14 11.98
CA PRO A 22 3.60 3.85 10.74
C PRO A 22 2.75 3.34 9.58
N ILE A 23 2.36 4.25 8.69
CA ILE A 23 1.61 3.93 7.47
C ILE A 23 2.47 4.32 6.26
N ALA A 24 2.70 3.37 5.35
CA ALA A 24 3.33 3.62 4.06
C ALA A 24 2.28 3.50 2.94
N LEU A 25 1.90 4.62 2.33
CA LEU A 25 1.09 4.66 1.12
C LEU A 25 2.02 4.70 -0.11
N LEU A 26 2.05 3.60 -0.84
CA LEU A 26 2.87 3.48 -2.04
C LEU A 26 2.05 4.01 -3.23
N GLY A 27 2.58 5.02 -3.90
CA GLY A 27 1.94 5.68 -5.02
C GLY A 27 0.92 6.75 -4.59
N TYR A 28 0.79 7.79 -5.40
CA TYR A 28 -0.10 8.92 -5.22
C TYR A 28 -0.92 9.22 -6.48
N GLY A 29 -1.30 8.16 -7.18
CA GLY A 29 -2.17 8.17 -8.35
C GLY A 29 -3.62 8.57 -8.05
N SER A 30 -4.55 8.18 -8.94
CA SER A 30 -5.98 8.46 -8.76
C SER A 30 -6.57 7.80 -7.51
N ILE A 31 -6.23 6.53 -7.27
CA ILE A 31 -6.74 5.73 -6.14
C ILE A 31 -6.28 6.33 -4.81
N ALA A 32 -4.98 6.56 -4.65
CA ALA A 32 -4.42 7.16 -3.43
C ALA A 32 -5.01 8.55 -3.13
N ARG A 33 -5.22 9.40 -4.15
CA ARG A 33 -5.84 10.72 -3.98
C ARG A 33 -7.31 10.64 -3.54
N GLY A 34 -8.04 9.59 -3.94
CA GLY A 34 -9.40 9.33 -3.48
C GLY A 34 -9.45 8.65 -2.11
N LEU A 35 -8.49 7.78 -1.80
CA LEU A 35 -8.40 7.02 -0.56
C LEU A 35 -7.94 7.88 0.62
N LEU A 36 -6.93 8.73 0.44
CA LEU A 36 -6.31 9.47 1.53
C LEU A 36 -7.32 10.32 2.34
N PRO A 37 -8.25 11.08 1.72
CA PRO A 37 -9.28 11.79 2.48
C PRO A 37 -10.23 10.88 3.27
N LEU A 38 -10.41 9.61 2.86
CA LEU A 38 -11.19 8.63 3.61
C LEU A 38 -10.40 8.10 4.80
N LEU A 39 -9.10 7.83 4.63
CA LEU A 39 -8.21 7.46 5.74
C LEU A 39 -8.19 8.58 6.80
N GLU A 40 -7.93 9.82 6.40
CA GLU A 40 -7.92 10.99 7.30
C GLU A 40 -9.26 11.22 8.01
N ARG A 41 -10.37 10.77 7.41
CA ARG A 41 -11.72 10.92 7.98
C ARG A 41 -12.06 9.82 8.98
N HIS A 42 -11.59 8.60 8.76
CA HIS A 42 -12.10 7.40 9.42
C HIS A 42 -11.09 6.68 10.31
N ILE A 43 -9.80 6.99 10.17
CA ILE A 43 -8.71 6.42 10.95
C ILE A 43 -7.98 7.55 11.67
N GLU A 44 -7.85 7.43 12.98
CA GLU A 44 -6.95 8.30 13.74
C GLU A 44 -5.53 7.74 13.66
N PHE A 45 -4.58 8.54 13.19
CA PHE A 45 -3.16 8.18 13.09
C PHE A 45 -2.27 9.42 13.30
N ASP A 46 -1.03 9.19 13.71
CA ASP A 46 -0.01 10.24 13.77
C ASP A 46 0.47 10.57 12.34
N ARG A 47 0.17 11.78 11.87
CA ARG A 47 0.58 12.26 10.54
C ARG A 47 2.10 12.22 10.34
N SER A 48 2.88 12.37 11.40
CA SER A 48 4.35 12.30 11.34
C SER A 48 4.88 10.89 11.07
N LYS A 49 4.05 9.86 11.32
CA LYS A 49 4.32 8.44 11.00
C LYS A 49 3.67 7.98 9.69
N PHE A 50 3.04 8.89 8.93
CA PHE A 50 2.44 8.59 7.63
C PHE A 50 3.36 9.03 6.50
N TYR A 51 3.74 8.08 5.64
CA TYR A 51 4.64 8.27 4.52
C TYR A 51 3.92 8.00 3.20
N VAL A 52 4.08 8.89 2.23
CA VAL A 52 3.75 8.66 0.83
C VAL A 52 5.06 8.45 0.07
N ILE A 53 5.17 7.33 -0.63
CA ILE A 53 6.33 6.98 -1.46
C ILE A 53 5.90 7.00 -2.91
N ASP A 54 6.44 7.92 -3.73
CA ASP A 54 6.08 8.04 -5.14
C ASP A 54 7.30 8.47 -5.99
N GLN A 55 7.31 8.08 -7.26
CA GLN A 55 8.37 8.42 -8.23
C GLN A 55 8.20 9.81 -8.86
N ALA A 56 7.03 10.44 -8.72
CA ALA A 56 6.75 11.77 -9.25
C ALA A 56 6.99 12.82 -8.17
N GLU A 57 8.13 13.53 -8.25
CA GLU A 57 8.46 14.63 -7.32
C GLU A 57 7.35 15.70 -7.23
N ALA A 58 6.58 15.92 -8.30
CA ALA A 58 5.44 16.84 -8.30
C ALA A 58 4.35 16.50 -7.26
N THR A 59 4.33 15.26 -6.75
CA THR A 59 3.46 14.82 -5.66
C THR A 59 3.81 15.46 -4.32
N ARG A 60 5.08 15.82 -4.09
CA ARG A 60 5.60 16.29 -2.79
C ARG A 60 4.74 17.36 -2.15
N GLU A 61 4.49 18.45 -2.89
CA GLU A 61 3.80 19.61 -2.37
C GLU A 61 2.37 19.25 -1.89
N ALA A 62 1.68 18.37 -2.62
CA ALA A 62 0.33 17.94 -2.26
C ALA A 62 0.29 17.07 -0.99
N VAL A 63 1.35 16.29 -0.74
CA VAL A 63 1.50 15.42 0.43
C VAL A 63 1.92 16.23 1.65
N GLU A 64 2.96 17.06 1.52
CA GLU A 64 3.52 17.86 2.62
C GLU A 64 2.53 18.93 3.11
N LYS A 65 1.72 19.52 2.22
CA LYS A 65 0.60 20.42 2.61
C LYS A 65 -0.43 19.76 3.52
N ARG A 66 -0.51 18.42 3.54
CA ARG A 66 -1.40 17.65 4.42
C ARG A 66 -0.71 17.26 5.74
N GLY A 67 0.54 17.67 5.95
CA GLY A 67 1.35 17.33 7.11
C GLY A 67 1.89 15.90 7.10
N LEU A 68 1.89 15.24 5.93
CA LEU A 68 2.40 13.88 5.76
C LEU A 68 3.83 13.91 5.23
N ARG A 69 4.58 12.83 5.44
CA ARG A 69 5.95 12.71 4.93
C ARG A 69 5.95 12.23 3.49
N PHE A 70 6.82 12.80 2.65
CA PHE A 70 6.99 12.38 1.26
C PHE A 70 8.40 11.83 1.02
N ILE A 71 8.49 10.65 0.42
CA ILE A 71 9.72 10.04 -0.04
C ILE A 71 9.65 9.94 -1.56
N HIS A 72 10.56 10.64 -2.23
CA HIS A 72 10.70 10.57 -3.68
C HIS A 72 11.53 9.34 -4.05
N ALA A 73 10.85 8.28 -4.50
CA ALA A 73 11.51 7.06 -4.92
C ALA A 73 10.65 6.28 -5.92
N ARG A 74 11.31 5.74 -6.94
CA ARG A 74 10.76 4.63 -7.73
C ARG A 74 11.20 3.33 -7.06
N LEU A 75 10.25 2.58 -6.51
CA LEU A 75 10.56 1.28 -5.91
C LEU A 75 11.00 0.30 -7.00
N ASN A 76 12.01 -0.51 -6.69
CA ASN A 76 12.56 -1.54 -7.56
C ASN A 76 13.11 -2.70 -6.72
N PRO A 77 13.46 -3.85 -7.34
CA PRO A 77 14.00 -5.00 -6.62
C PRO A 77 15.20 -4.69 -5.73
N GLU A 78 16.01 -3.70 -6.08
CA GLU A 78 17.24 -3.34 -5.37
C GLU A 78 17.00 -2.47 -4.12
N ASN A 79 15.93 -1.67 -4.10
CA ASN A 79 15.74 -0.63 -3.07
C ASN A 79 14.52 -0.85 -2.16
N TYR A 80 13.51 -1.62 -2.59
CA TYR A 80 12.22 -1.63 -1.91
C TYR A 80 12.31 -2.11 -0.46
N ARG A 81 13.17 -3.12 -0.21
CA ARG A 81 13.40 -3.68 1.13
C ARG A 81 13.95 -2.64 2.09
N ALA A 82 14.99 -1.92 1.69
CA ALA A 82 15.63 -0.93 2.54
C ALA A 82 14.66 0.22 2.87
N ILE A 83 14.03 0.80 1.84
CA ILE A 83 13.11 1.93 2.01
C ILE A 83 11.92 1.54 2.90
N LEU A 84 11.29 0.40 2.64
CA LEU A 84 10.09 0.01 3.39
C LEU A 84 10.42 -0.48 4.80
N ALA A 85 11.57 -1.13 5.03
CA ALA A 85 11.98 -1.50 6.38
C ALA A 85 12.24 -0.28 7.26
N ASP A 86 12.82 0.79 6.71
CA ASP A 86 13.05 2.05 7.44
C ASP A 86 11.74 2.76 7.80
N VAL A 87 10.71 2.62 6.97
CA VAL A 87 9.41 3.28 7.16
C VAL A 87 8.45 2.48 8.04
N LEU A 88 8.36 1.17 7.83
CA LEU A 88 7.34 0.33 8.47
C LEU A 88 7.75 -0.18 9.86
N ARG A 89 9.01 0.01 10.27
CA ARG A 89 9.46 -0.30 11.63
C ARG A 89 9.22 0.88 12.55
N ASP A 90 8.37 0.66 13.56
CA ASP A 90 8.15 1.64 14.61
C ASP A 90 9.13 1.42 15.76
N PRO A 91 9.87 2.44 16.23
CA PRO A 91 10.73 2.31 17.41
C PRO A 91 9.94 1.96 18.67
N ASP A 92 8.64 2.30 18.73
CA ASP A 92 7.77 1.99 19.86
C ASP A 92 7.14 0.58 19.77
N GLY A 93 7.47 -0.19 18.72
CA GLY A 93 7.05 -1.59 18.55
C GLY A 93 5.63 -1.77 18.00
N HIS A 94 4.96 -0.71 17.54
CA HIS A 94 3.68 -0.85 16.84
C HIS A 94 3.88 -1.44 15.43
N PRO A 95 2.95 -2.29 14.94
CA PRO A 95 3.04 -2.83 13.60
C PRO A 95 2.86 -1.74 12.55
N GLY A 96 3.62 -1.78 11.47
CA GLY A 96 3.41 -0.91 10.31
C GLY A 96 2.21 -1.34 9.46
N PHE A 97 1.74 -0.45 8.58
CA PHE A 97 0.72 -0.75 7.58
C PHE A 97 1.15 -0.25 6.20
N CYS A 98 1.38 -1.19 5.29
CA CYS A 98 1.67 -0.92 3.88
C CYS A 98 0.36 -0.90 3.08
N ILE A 99 0.05 0.23 2.47
CA ILE A 99 -1.06 0.43 1.55
C ILE A 99 -0.46 0.60 0.15
N ASN A 100 -0.53 -0.44 -0.67
CA ASN A 100 0.01 -0.42 -2.01
C ASN A 100 -1.04 0.05 -3.03
N ALA A 101 -0.83 1.24 -3.58
CA ALA A 101 -1.59 1.82 -4.68
C ALA A 101 -0.69 2.18 -5.87
N CYS A 102 0.47 1.52 -5.97
CA CYS A 102 1.40 1.64 -7.08
C CYS A 102 0.99 0.75 -8.27
N VAL A 103 1.56 1.08 -9.43
CA VAL A 103 1.83 0.14 -10.52
C VAL A 103 3.34 -0.17 -10.50
N ASP A 104 3.81 -1.11 -11.32
CA ASP A 104 5.26 -1.38 -11.48
C ASP A 104 5.98 -1.85 -10.19
N VAL A 105 5.25 -2.40 -9.21
CA VAL A 105 5.82 -2.89 -7.95
C VAL A 105 5.27 -4.28 -7.63
N SER A 106 6.16 -5.25 -7.43
CA SER A 106 5.76 -6.64 -7.18
C SER A 106 4.99 -6.80 -5.86
N SER A 107 3.70 -7.13 -5.95
CA SER A 107 2.87 -7.43 -4.77
C SER A 107 3.41 -8.64 -4.01
N ILE A 108 3.94 -9.66 -4.70
CA ILE A 108 4.51 -10.87 -4.07
C ILE A 108 5.71 -10.51 -3.18
N ASP A 109 6.58 -9.64 -3.66
CA ASP A 109 7.76 -9.22 -2.91
C ASP A 109 7.40 -8.31 -1.73
N LEU A 110 6.39 -7.45 -1.89
CA LEU A 110 5.85 -6.66 -0.79
C LEU A 110 5.18 -7.54 0.28
N LEU A 111 4.44 -8.57 -0.11
CA LEU A 111 3.84 -9.54 0.81
C LEU A 111 4.89 -10.30 1.61
N ARG A 112 5.98 -10.74 0.95
CA ARG A 112 7.12 -11.37 1.66
C ARG A 112 7.72 -10.41 2.68
N LEU A 113 8.06 -9.19 2.26
CA LEU A 113 8.69 -8.20 3.14
C LEU A 113 7.78 -7.78 4.30
N THR A 114 6.51 -7.48 4.05
CA THR A 114 5.56 -7.10 5.11
C THR A 114 5.32 -8.25 6.09
N GLY A 115 5.32 -9.50 5.61
CA GLY A 115 5.34 -10.68 6.48
C GLY A 115 6.58 -10.76 7.36
N GLU A 116 7.78 -10.55 6.80
CA GLU A 116 9.05 -10.51 7.55
C GLU A 116 9.08 -9.38 8.60
N LEU A 117 8.42 -8.26 8.34
CA LEU A 117 8.33 -7.10 9.23
C LEU A 117 7.17 -7.17 10.24
N ASP A 118 6.34 -8.23 10.19
CA ASP A 118 5.05 -8.33 10.89
C ASP A 118 4.16 -7.08 10.72
N ALA A 119 4.13 -6.54 9.50
CA ALA A 119 3.34 -5.39 9.11
C ALA A 119 2.05 -5.81 8.38
N TYR A 120 1.00 -5.00 8.50
CA TYR A 120 -0.22 -5.16 7.69
C TYR A 120 0.04 -4.78 6.23
N TYR A 121 -0.69 -5.40 5.31
CA TYR A 121 -0.61 -5.11 3.88
C TYR A 121 -2.01 -5.04 3.24
N ILE A 122 -2.20 -4.10 2.32
CA ILE A 122 -3.35 -4.08 1.42
C ILE A 122 -2.97 -3.59 0.02
N ASP A 123 -3.53 -4.21 -1.02
CA ASP A 123 -3.49 -3.70 -2.39
C ASP A 123 -4.85 -3.82 -3.10
N ALA A 124 -4.96 -3.19 -4.27
CA ALA A 124 -6.13 -3.28 -5.15
C ALA A 124 -5.92 -4.22 -6.35
N SER A 125 -4.68 -4.63 -6.62
CA SER A 125 -4.28 -5.50 -7.73
C SER A 125 -2.99 -6.24 -7.36
N LEU A 126 -2.84 -7.48 -7.82
CA LEU A 126 -1.56 -8.17 -7.79
C LEU A 126 -0.75 -7.74 -9.01
N GLU A 127 0.37 -7.07 -8.79
CA GLU A 127 1.26 -6.60 -9.84
C GLU A 127 2.61 -7.32 -9.77
N PRO A 128 3.29 -7.57 -10.90
CA PRO A 128 4.68 -8.00 -10.92
C PRO A 128 5.62 -6.78 -10.97
N TRP A 129 6.93 -7.03 -10.92
CA TRP A 129 7.90 -6.01 -11.32
C TRP A 129 7.79 -5.71 -12.83
N PRO A 130 8.19 -4.50 -13.28
CA PRO A 130 8.12 -4.11 -14.68
C PRO A 130 8.82 -5.09 -15.61
N GLY A 131 8.23 -5.30 -16.79
CA GLY A 131 8.78 -6.15 -17.84
C GLY A 131 8.22 -7.55 -17.85
N VAL A 132 7.68 -8.08 -16.74
CA VAL A 132 7.15 -9.46 -16.70
C VAL A 132 5.95 -9.65 -17.65
N LEU A 133 5.03 -8.69 -17.69
CA LEU A 133 3.81 -8.81 -18.51
C LEU A 133 4.10 -8.57 -19.99
N GLU A 134 5.14 -7.81 -20.31
CA GLU A 134 5.53 -7.43 -21.67
C GLU A 134 6.63 -8.32 -22.27
N ASP A 135 7.28 -9.18 -21.48
CA ASP A 135 8.40 -10.01 -21.94
C ASP A 135 7.93 -11.01 -23.00
N GLU A 136 8.33 -10.84 -24.26
CA GLU A 136 7.96 -11.75 -25.35
C GLU A 136 8.69 -13.08 -25.31
N GLU A 137 9.76 -13.20 -24.52
CA GLU A 137 10.52 -14.43 -24.33
C GLU A 137 9.86 -15.37 -23.30
N LEU A 138 8.94 -14.86 -22.47
CA LEU A 138 8.15 -15.66 -21.55
C LEU A 138 6.96 -16.34 -22.26
N ASP A 139 6.64 -17.55 -21.82
CA ASP A 139 5.42 -18.25 -22.25
C ASP A 139 4.19 -17.33 -21.97
N PRO A 140 3.27 -17.16 -22.94
CA PRO A 140 2.04 -16.42 -22.71
C PRO A 140 1.30 -16.78 -21.42
N ALA A 141 1.35 -18.04 -20.98
CA ALA A 141 0.75 -18.48 -19.71
C ALA A 141 1.38 -17.81 -18.47
N ALA A 142 2.69 -17.53 -18.51
CA ALA A 142 3.43 -16.88 -17.43
C ALA A 142 3.11 -15.38 -17.30
N ARG A 143 2.50 -14.77 -18.32
CA ARG A 143 2.19 -13.32 -18.39
C ARG A 143 0.72 -13.03 -18.08
N THR A 144 0.10 -13.87 -17.26
CA THR A 144 -1.33 -13.79 -16.96
C THR A 144 -1.56 -13.42 -15.50
N ASN A 145 -2.67 -12.74 -15.22
CA ASN A 145 -3.16 -12.55 -13.85
C ASN A 145 -3.37 -13.90 -13.12
N TYR A 146 -3.65 -14.97 -13.86
CA TYR A 146 -3.73 -16.32 -13.30
C TYR A 146 -2.37 -16.76 -12.73
N ALA A 147 -1.29 -16.65 -13.50
CA ALA A 147 0.05 -17.02 -13.04
C ALA A 147 0.47 -16.24 -11.79
N ILE A 148 0.27 -14.91 -11.79
CA ILE A 148 0.59 -14.06 -10.63
C ILE A 148 -0.25 -14.47 -9.40
N ARG A 149 -1.54 -14.82 -9.61
CA ARG A 149 -2.40 -15.31 -8.53
C ARG A 149 -1.92 -16.65 -7.99
N GLU A 150 -1.45 -17.57 -8.84
CA GLU A 150 -0.89 -18.85 -8.39
C GLU A 150 0.41 -18.65 -7.58
N GLU A 151 1.25 -17.68 -7.93
CA GLU A 151 2.40 -17.30 -7.09
C GLU A 151 1.97 -16.80 -5.70
N PHE A 152 0.92 -15.98 -5.64
CA PHE A 152 0.34 -15.55 -4.37
C PHE A 152 -0.19 -16.75 -3.55
N LEU A 153 -0.90 -17.69 -4.19
CA LEU A 153 -1.41 -18.87 -3.50
C LEU A 153 -0.29 -19.78 -2.99
N ALA A 154 0.79 -19.91 -3.76
CA ALA A 154 1.98 -20.64 -3.34
C ALA A 154 2.65 -19.97 -2.13
N LEU A 155 2.81 -18.64 -2.15
CA LEU A 155 3.31 -17.87 -1.00
C LEU A 155 2.42 -18.06 0.24
N ARG A 156 1.10 -18.04 0.08
CA ARG A 156 0.16 -18.28 1.19
C ARG A 156 0.35 -19.68 1.77
N GLU A 157 0.52 -20.69 0.92
CA GLU A 157 0.75 -22.07 1.35
C GLU A 157 2.09 -22.24 2.08
N GLU A 158 3.16 -21.64 1.55
CA GLU A 158 4.50 -21.60 2.15
C GLU A 158 4.47 -21.01 3.56
N THR A 159 3.66 -19.98 3.78
CA THR A 159 3.71 -19.13 4.98
C THR A 159 2.57 -19.38 5.97
N ARG A 160 1.65 -20.30 5.67
CA ARG A 160 0.43 -20.55 6.47
C ARG A 160 0.67 -20.96 7.93
N HIS A 161 1.86 -21.48 8.23
CA HIS A 161 2.23 -21.95 9.58
C HIS A 161 2.87 -20.85 10.42
N GLU A 162 3.18 -19.72 9.81
CA GLU A 162 3.79 -18.59 10.50
C GLU A 162 2.72 -17.67 11.08
N ARG A 163 2.99 -17.13 12.27
CA ARG A 163 2.15 -16.07 12.83
C ARG A 163 2.57 -14.75 12.16
N ARG A 164 1.74 -14.28 11.22
CA ARG A 164 1.95 -13.02 10.50
C ARG A 164 0.71 -12.14 10.63
N ARG A 165 0.88 -10.80 10.55
CA ARG A 165 -0.25 -9.89 10.36
C ARG A 165 -0.98 -10.15 9.05
N THR A 166 -2.23 -9.70 9.02
CA THR A 166 -3.11 -9.85 7.87
C THR A 166 -2.60 -9.05 6.67
N ALA A 167 -2.58 -9.72 5.51
CA ALA A 167 -2.42 -9.11 4.21
C ALA A 167 -3.70 -9.32 3.38
N VAL A 168 -4.23 -8.25 2.78
CA VAL A 168 -5.44 -8.31 1.95
C VAL A 168 -5.07 -7.90 0.52
N THR A 169 -5.14 -8.83 -0.41
CA THR A 169 -4.81 -8.57 -1.82
C THR A 169 -6.07 -8.34 -2.64
N SER A 170 -5.95 -7.59 -3.74
CA SER A 170 -7.00 -7.41 -4.73
C SER A 170 -8.31 -6.87 -4.13
N CYS A 171 -8.19 -5.89 -3.22
CA CYS A 171 -9.29 -5.33 -2.43
C CYS A 171 -9.66 -3.91 -2.89
N GLY A 172 -9.93 -3.76 -4.19
CA GLY A 172 -10.46 -2.54 -4.78
C GLY A 172 -11.97 -2.62 -5.03
N ALA A 173 -12.41 -2.06 -6.16
CA ALA A 173 -13.78 -2.25 -6.64
C ALA A 173 -13.95 -3.62 -7.32
N ASN A 174 -13.15 -3.87 -8.35
CA ASN A 174 -13.14 -5.11 -9.12
C ASN A 174 -11.72 -5.38 -9.66
N PRO A 175 -10.91 -6.22 -9.00
CA PRO A 175 -11.27 -7.15 -7.93
C PRO A 175 -11.51 -6.46 -6.57
N GLY A 176 -12.22 -7.13 -5.65
CA GLY A 176 -12.51 -6.64 -4.30
C GLY A 176 -14.00 -6.60 -3.99
N LEU A 177 -14.60 -5.41 -3.97
CA LEU A 177 -16.01 -5.18 -3.66
C LEU A 177 -16.96 -6.14 -4.38
N VAL A 178 -16.71 -6.45 -5.65
CA VAL A 178 -17.54 -7.38 -6.44
C VAL A 178 -17.62 -8.81 -5.88
N SER A 179 -16.71 -9.21 -4.99
CA SER A 179 -16.80 -10.49 -4.28
C SER A 179 -17.70 -10.44 -3.05
N TRP A 180 -18.08 -9.25 -2.58
CA TRP A 180 -19.00 -9.05 -1.45
C TRP A 180 -20.46 -8.84 -1.89
N LEU A 181 -20.66 -8.52 -3.17
CA LEU A 181 -21.97 -8.33 -3.81
C LEU A 181 -22.59 -9.67 -4.22
#